data_AF-A0A3A8WX90-F1
#
_entry.id   AF-A0A3A8WX90-F1
#
_cell.length_a   1.000
_cell.length_b   1.000
_cell.length_c   1.000
_cell.angle_alpha   90.00
_cell.angle_beta   90.00
_cell.angle_gamma   90.00
#
_symmetry.space_group_name_H-M   'P 1'
#
loop_
_entity.id
_entity.type
_entity.pdbx_description
1 polymer ?
#
loop_
_entity_poly.entity_id
_entity_poly.type
_entity_poly.pdbx_seq_one_letter_code
_entity_poly.pdbx_strand_id
1 'polypeptide(L)'
;MKKIKRIQGKLIVFLFVGVTVLSLAACGAAVSTEDEEAQRTAVPATEEPQKEEVSVQADTRETEKPVEEEIVDIKNAKLYVEGRVFCGTEKTGPMGDSSVIGGKISSAVGADEIPQKEGESNFGCIGNSYTKSYGEDWIMVSIGEEWYVFEEK
;
A
#
# COMPACT_ATOMS: atom_id res chain seq x y z
N MET A 1 48.44 37.62 -9.81
CA MET A 1 48.69 36.22 -10.23
C MET A 1 47.35 35.48 -10.26
N LYS A 2 46.83 35.16 -11.46
CA LYS A 2 45.52 34.51 -11.67
C LYS A 2 45.70 32.98 -11.57
N LYS A 3 45.00 32.31 -10.65
CA LYS A 3 44.95 30.85 -10.57
C LYS A 3 43.84 30.33 -11.49
N ILE A 4 44.26 29.46 -12.41
CA ILE A 4 43.48 28.86 -13.50
C ILE A 4 42.49 27.84 -12.92
N LYS A 5 41.21 27.91 -13.37
CA LYS A 5 40.13 26.98 -12.99
C LYS A 5 40.44 25.56 -13.50
N ARG A 6 40.33 24.55 -12.63
CA ARG A 6 40.34 23.13 -13.00
C ARG A 6 39.03 22.77 -13.69
N ILE A 7 39.13 22.32 -14.95
CA ILE A 7 38.07 21.68 -15.74
C ILE A 7 38.47 20.21 -15.88
N GLN A 8 37.76 19.32 -15.20
CA GLN A 8 37.86 17.86 -15.30
C GLN A 8 36.49 17.34 -14.79
N GLY A 9 35.64 16.59 -15.48
CA GLY A 9 35.52 16.14 -16.85
C GLY A 9 34.08 15.63 -16.98
N LYS A 10 33.32 16.16 -17.94
CA LYS A 10 31.98 15.71 -18.30
C LYS A 10 32.14 14.85 -19.54
N LEU A 11 32.18 13.52 -19.42
CA LEU A 11 31.97 12.63 -20.57
C LEU A 11 31.82 11.16 -20.15
N ILE A 12 30.63 10.73 -19.75
CA ILE A 12 30.21 9.35 -19.94
C ILE A 12 28.76 9.37 -20.44
N VAL A 13 28.65 9.58 -21.75
CA VAL A 13 27.49 9.21 -22.56
C VAL A 13 27.77 7.77 -23.00
N PHE A 14 27.11 6.78 -22.39
CA PHE A 14 27.01 5.45 -22.98
C PHE A 14 25.58 5.20 -23.42
N LEU A 15 25.34 5.63 -24.66
CA LEU A 15 24.39 5.03 -25.59
C LEU A 15 24.55 3.50 -25.57
N PHE A 16 23.56 2.78 -25.05
CA PHE A 16 23.30 1.39 -25.43
C PHE A 16 21.88 1.29 -25.99
N VAL A 17 21.72 1.85 -27.19
CA VAL A 17 20.68 1.44 -28.13
C VAL A 17 21.21 0.17 -28.78
N GLY A 18 20.68 -0.98 -28.37
CA GLY A 18 21.06 -2.31 -28.85
C GLY A 18 19.82 -3.18 -28.96
N VAL A 19 19.19 -3.11 -30.13
CA VAL A 19 18.07 -3.91 -30.61
C VAL A 19 18.33 -5.42 -30.44
N THR A 20 17.40 -6.15 -29.82
CA THR A 20 17.14 -7.55 -30.17
C THR A 20 15.62 -7.79 -30.21
N VAL A 21 15.07 -7.68 -31.42
CA VAL A 21 13.77 -8.23 -31.81
C VAL A 21 13.94 -9.73 -32.09
N LEU A 22 12.82 -10.46 -32.06
CA LEU A 22 12.53 -11.82 -32.56
C LEU A 22 12.64 -12.97 -31.54
N SER A 23 11.47 -13.44 -31.09
CA SER A 23 11.04 -14.82 -31.37
C SER A 23 9.51 -14.91 -31.32
N LEU A 24 8.92 -14.96 -32.52
CA LEU A 24 7.56 -15.42 -32.83
C LEU A 24 7.60 -16.93 -33.08
N ALA A 25 6.72 -17.69 -32.42
CA ALA A 25 6.12 -18.99 -32.78
C ALA A 25 5.65 -19.66 -31.47
N ALA A 26 4.48 -20.27 -31.33
CA ALA A 26 3.76 -21.05 -32.33
C ALA A 26 2.24 -21.02 -32.11
N CYS A 27 1.54 -21.13 -33.23
CA CYS A 27 0.11 -21.43 -33.36
C CYS A 27 -0.24 -22.86 -32.91
N GLY A 28 -1.53 -23.07 -32.66
CA GLY A 28 -2.22 -24.36 -32.80
C GLY A 28 -2.66 -24.93 -31.45
N ALA A 29 -3.90 -25.35 -31.21
CA ALA A 29 -5.01 -25.58 -32.12
C ALA A 29 -6.35 -25.36 -31.38
N ALA A 30 -7.36 -25.05 -32.19
CA ALA A 30 -8.76 -24.98 -31.84
C ALA A 30 -9.35 -26.38 -31.57
N VAL A 31 -10.65 -26.36 -31.21
CA VAL A 31 -11.63 -27.45 -31.43
C VAL A 31 -11.66 -28.49 -30.30
N SER A 32 -12.79 -28.93 -29.75
CA SER A 32 -14.20 -28.86 -30.14
C SER A 32 -15.13 -29.08 -28.93
N THR A 33 -16.39 -28.62 -29.09
CA THR A 33 -17.67 -29.30 -28.76
C THR A 33 -17.87 -29.76 -27.31
N GLU A 34 -18.81 -29.18 -26.55
CA GLU A 34 -20.26 -29.41 -26.68
C GLU A 34 -20.57 -30.90 -26.76
N ASP A 35 -20.88 -31.51 -25.61
CA ASP A 35 -21.76 -32.67 -25.57
C ASP A 35 -23.06 -32.26 -24.87
N GLU A 36 -24.08 -32.31 -25.71
CA GLU A 36 -25.51 -32.09 -25.55
C GLU A 36 -26.19 -33.27 -24.82
N GLU A 37 -27.41 -33.02 -24.35
CA GLU A 37 -28.55 -33.93 -24.06
C GLU A 37 -28.35 -35.46 -24.03
N ALA A 38 -28.97 -36.23 -23.13
CA ALA A 38 -30.39 -36.29 -22.82
C ALA A 38 -30.53 -37.15 -21.55
N GLN A 39 -31.58 -37.09 -20.71
CA GLN A 39 -32.91 -37.46 -21.14
C GLN A 39 -33.95 -37.11 -20.06
N ARG A 40 -34.99 -36.45 -20.53
CA ARG A 40 -36.24 -36.06 -19.87
C ARG A 40 -36.99 -37.23 -19.24
N THR A 41 -37.66 -36.95 -18.12
CA THR A 41 -39.12 -37.18 -17.94
C THR A 41 -39.55 -36.27 -16.75
N ALA A 42 -40.09 -35.05 -16.95
CA ALA A 42 -41.52 -34.71 -17.06
C ALA A 42 -42.39 -35.48 -16.03
N VAL A 43 -43.19 -34.90 -15.13
CA VAL A 43 -44.20 -33.81 -15.19
C VAL A 43 -44.63 -33.45 -13.72
N PRO A 44 -45.61 -32.56 -13.41
CA PRO A 44 -45.56 -31.10 -13.22
C PRO A 44 -45.90 -30.60 -11.78
N ALA A 45 -45.66 -29.28 -11.61
CA ALA A 45 -46.37 -28.24 -10.84
C ALA A 45 -47.26 -28.62 -9.64
N THR A 46 -47.07 -27.90 -8.51
CA THR A 46 -48.10 -27.09 -7.81
C THR A 46 -47.44 -26.26 -6.69
N GLU A 47 -47.60 -24.93 -6.80
CA GLU A 47 -47.68 -23.88 -5.74
C GLU A 47 -46.47 -23.50 -4.85
N GLU A 48 -45.99 -22.27 -5.09
CA GLU A 48 -45.48 -21.28 -4.09
C GLU A 48 -46.59 -20.85 -3.10
N PRO A 49 -46.36 -19.98 -2.09
CA PRO A 49 -45.15 -19.60 -1.34
C PRO A 49 -45.37 -19.61 0.19
N GLN A 50 -44.36 -19.92 1.02
CA GLN A 50 -44.35 -19.44 2.42
C GLN A 50 -42.98 -18.92 2.85
N LYS A 51 -42.98 -17.60 3.04
CA LYS A 51 -42.02 -16.76 3.75
C LYS A 51 -42.07 -17.10 5.24
N GLU A 52 -40.94 -17.47 5.84
CA GLU A 52 -40.64 -17.08 7.22
C GLU A 52 -39.14 -17.04 7.47
N GLU A 53 -38.68 -15.86 7.89
CA GLU A 53 -37.31 -15.50 8.19
C GLU A 53 -36.80 -16.26 9.40
N VAL A 54 -35.68 -16.96 9.23
CA VAL A 54 -34.78 -17.29 10.33
C VAL A 54 -33.39 -16.82 9.93
N SER A 55 -32.93 -15.73 10.55
CA SER A 55 -31.51 -15.54 10.76
C SER A 55 -31.29 -14.86 12.10
N VAL A 56 -30.85 -15.68 13.07
CA VAL A 56 -30.21 -15.24 14.30
C VAL A 56 -28.76 -14.93 13.94
N GLN A 57 -28.34 -13.67 14.05
CA GLN A 57 -26.92 -13.28 14.17
C GLN A 57 -26.86 -12.11 15.15
N ALA A 58 -26.69 -12.41 16.44
CA ALA A 58 -25.39 -12.46 17.11
C ALA A 58 -24.80 -11.06 17.30
N ASP A 59 -25.37 -10.37 18.29
CA ASP A 59 -24.78 -9.28 19.05
C ASP A 59 -23.33 -9.64 19.43
N THR A 60 -22.37 -9.10 18.69
CA THR A 60 -20.96 -9.09 19.09
C THR A 60 -20.66 -7.70 19.58
N ARG A 61 -20.90 -7.45 20.86
CA ARG A 61 -20.29 -6.34 21.59
C ARG A 61 -18.77 -6.53 21.56
N GLU A 62 -18.12 -5.85 20.62
CA GLU A 62 -16.70 -5.59 20.73
C GLU A 62 -16.47 -4.82 22.03
N THR A 63 -15.78 -5.48 22.94
CA THR A 63 -15.29 -4.88 24.17
C THR A 63 -14.15 -3.96 23.76
N GLU A 64 -14.44 -2.67 23.60
CA GLU A 64 -13.44 -1.62 23.43
C GLU A 64 -12.56 -1.61 24.68
N LYS A 65 -11.38 -2.22 24.53
CA LYS A 65 -10.27 -2.06 25.46
C LYS A 65 -9.88 -0.57 25.44
N PRO A 66 -9.66 0.10 26.58
CA PRO A 66 -9.21 1.48 26.57
C PRO A 66 -7.85 1.53 25.86
N VAL A 67 -7.78 2.24 24.75
CA VAL A 67 -6.55 2.56 24.04
C VAL A 67 -5.79 3.54 24.93
N GLU A 68 -4.74 3.04 25.57
CA GLU A 68 -3.76 3.87 26.25
C GLU A 68 -3.04 4.65 25.15
N GLU A 69 -3.39 5.93 24.98
CA GLU A 69 -2.78 6.81 23.97
C GLU A 69 -1.26 6.88 24.21
N GLU A 70 -0.51 6.13 23.42
CA GLU A 70 0.94 6.24 23.39
C GLU A 70 1.29 7.62 22.79
N ILE A 71 1.83 8.51 23.62
CA ILE A 71 2.23 9.85 23.21
C ILE A 71 3.48 9.73 22.33
N VAL A 72 3.28 9.75 21.01
CA VAL A 72 4.38 9.75 20.03
C VAL A 72 5.00 11.14 19.93
N ASP A 73 6.32 11.24 20.01
CA ASP A 73 7.05 12.48 19.69
C ASP A 73 7.14 12.69 18.16
N ILE A 74 6.07 13.23 17.59
CA ILE A 74 5.90 13.40 16.14
C ILE A 74 7.04 14.20 15.50
N LYS A 75 7.65 15.17 16.19
CA LYS A 75 8.72 15.99 15.61
C LYS A 75 9.99 15.20 15.33
N ASN A 76 10.25 14.17 16.13
CA ASN A 76 11.39 13.29 16.00
C ASN A 76 11.06 11.98 15.28
N ALA A 77 9.77 11.74 14.98
CA ALA A 77 9.31 10.57 14.25
C ALA A 77 9.86 10.52 12.82
N LYS A 78 10.32 9.34 12.42
CA LYS A 78 10.88 9.02 11.11
C LYS A 78 10.30 7.70 10.63
N LEU A 79 9.96 7.64 9.35
CA LEU A 79 9.49 6.43 8.68
C LEU A 79 10.22 6.26 7.35
N TYR A 80 10.74 5.07 7.10
CA TYR A 80 11.39 4.75 5.82
C TYR A 80 10.37 4.12 4.86
N VAL A 81 10.10 4.82 3.75
CA VAL A 81 9.12 4.41 2.73
C VAL A 81 9.69 4.70 1.34
N GLU A 82 9.53 3.75 0.42
CA GLU A 82 9.94 3.88 -0.98
C GLU A 82 11.40 4.37 -1.15
N GLY A 83 12.29 3.90 -0.28
CA GLY A 83 13.71 4.27 -0.33
C GLY A 83 14.07 5.62 0.30
N ARG A 84 13.12 6.30 0.95
CA ARG A 84 13.25 7.66 1.48
C ARG A 84 12.86 7.71 2.95
N VAL A 85 13.42 8.66 3.70
CA VAL A 85 13.08 8.90 5.11
C VAL A 85 12.15 10.10 5.18
N PHE A 86 10.90 9.86 5.59
CA PHE A 86 9.92 10.89 5.86
C PHE A 86 9.97 11.26 7.35
N CYS A 87 9.96 12.56 7.65
CA CYS A 87 10.02 13.10 9.01
C CYS A 87 8.66 13.67 9.42
N GLY A 88 8.20 13.35 10.62
CA GLY A 88 6.93 13.82 11.14
C GLY A 88 6.86 15.35 11.27
N THR A 89 5.67 15.87 11.05
CA THR A 89 5.33 17.28 11.24
C THR A 89 4.15 17.39 12.20
N GLU A 90 3.98 18.54 12.86
CA GLU A 90 2.80 18.79 13.70
C GLU A 90 1.51 19.00 12.88
N LYS A 91 1.56 18.88 11.55
CA LYS A 91 0.38 19.05 10.70
C LYS A 91 -0.43 17.77 10.70
N THR A 92 -1.73 17.90 10.95
CA THR A 92 -2.71 16.83 10.80
C THR A 92 -3.75 17.21 9.75
N GLY A 93 -4.50 16.22 9.26
CA GLY A 93 -5.58 16.47 8.33
C GLY A 93 -6.42 15.22 8.09
N PRO A 94 -7.50 15.32 7.30
CA PRO A 94 -8.13 14.12 6.76
C PRO A 94 -7.10 13.36 5.92
N MET A 95 -7.21 12.03 5.83
CA MET A 95 -6.32 11.15 5.03
C MET A 95 -6.17 11.57 3.55
N GLY A 96 -6.98 12.51 3.07
CA GLY A 96 -7.07 12.89 1.67
C GLY A 96 -8.00 11.95 0.91
N ASP A 97 -7.74 11.73 -0.38
CA ASP A 97 -8.47 10.74 -1.17
C ASP A 97 -8.30 9.36 -0.55
N SER A 98 -9.40 8.82 -0.01
CA SER A 98 -9.40 7.74 0.97
C SER A 98 -8.96 6.36 0.44
N SER A 99 -8.51 6.29 -0.80
CA SER A 99 -8.21 5.06 -1.54
C SER A 99 -6.72 4.75 -1.66
N VAL A 100 -5.82 5.53 -1.04
CA VAL A 100 -4.37 5.44 -1.28
C VAL A 100 -3.57 5.04 -0.04
N ILE A 101 -3.87 3.87 0.54
CA ILE A 101 -2.97 3.24 1.51
C ILE A 101 -1.75 2.70 0.76
N GLY A 102 -0.55 3.13 1.17
CA GLY A 102 0.73 2.69 0.63
C GLY A 102 1.29 1.48 1.33
N GLY A 103 1.02 1.34 2.62
CA GLY A 103 1.47 0.21 3.40
C GLY A 103 1.14 0.34 4.88
N LYS A 104 1.83 -0.47 5.67
CA LYS A 104 1.77 -0.48 7.13
C LYS A 104 3.18 -0.49 7.70
N ILE A 105 3.35 0.15 8.85
CA ILE A 105 4.59 0.06 9.61
C ILE A 105 4.83 -1.41 9.99
N SER A 106 5.97 -1.95 9.62
CA SER A 106 6.29 -3.38 9.68
C SER A 106 7.30 -3.72 10.78
N SER A 107 8.11 -2.75 11.19
CA SER A 107 9.17 -2.90 12.18
C SER A 107 9.53 -1.56 12.80
N ALA A 108 10.30 -1.59 13.90
CA ALA A 108 10.76 -0.38 14.56
C ALA A 108 12.22 -0.50 15.03
N VAL A 109 12.91 0.62 15.06
CA VAL A 109 14.24 0.83 15.65
C VAL A 109 14.15 1.75 16.87
N GLY A 110 15.26 2.02 17.55
CA GLY A 110 15.29 2.95 18.68
C GLY A 110 14.90 4.38 18.29
N ALA A 111 14.39 5.16 19.26
CA ALA A 111 13.88 6.52 19.05
C ALA A 111 14.86 7.48 18.34
N ASP A 112 16.15 7.36 18.65
CA ASP A 112 17.20 8.20 18.07
C ASP A 112 17.85 7.58 16.81
N GLU A 113 17.41 6.39 16.39
CA GLU A 113 17.94 5.71 15.20
C GLU A 113 17.23 6.17 13.92
N ILE A 114 17.94 6.10 12.80
CA ILE A 114 17.38 6.40 11.48
C ILE A 114 16.90 5.07 10.88
N PRO A 115 15.61 4.90 10.57
CA PRO A 115 15.12 3.69 9.94
C PRO A 115 15.71 3.49 8.55
N GLN A 116 15.94 2.24 8.15
CA GLN A 116 16.63 1.89 6.90
C GLN A 116 15.91 0.81 6.08
N LYS A 117 14.85 0.20 6.61
CA LYS A 117 14.05 -0.81 5.91
C LYS A 117 12.66 -0.30 5.57
N GLU A 118 12.06 -0.84 4.52
CA GLU A 118 10.71 -0.47 4.10
C GLU A 118 9.68 -0.67 5.22
N GLY A 119 8.96 0.39 5.58
CA GLY A 119 7.99 0.40 6.66
C GLY A 119 8.61 0.32 8.06
N GLU A 120 9.91 0.59 8.22
CA GLU A 120 10.58 0.66 9.53
C GLU A 120 10.46 2.08 10.09
N SER A 121 10.07 2.21 11.36
CA SER A 121 9.91 3.48 12.07
C SER A 121 10.89 3.61 13.25
N ASN A 122 11.17 4.82 13.72
CA ASN A 122 11.85 5.03 15.01
C ASN A 122 10.87 5.29 16.17
N PHE A 123 9.57 5.33 15.89
CA PHE A 123 8.53 5.73 16.86
C PHE A 123 7.55 4.60 17.16
N GLY A 124 7.82 3.37 16.70
CA GLY A 124 6.93 2.23 16.92
C GLY A 124 5.72 2.26 16.00
N CYS A 125 4.51 2.12 16.55
CA CYS A 125 3.26 2.07 15.80
C CYS A 125 3.18 0.95 14.74
N ILE A 126 3.77 -0.22 15.02
CA ILE A 126 3.71 -1.37 14.12
C ILE A 126 2.25 -1.74 13.82
N GLY A 127 1.92 -1.87 12.54
CA GLY A 127 0.56 -2.14 12.05
C GLY A 127 -0.22 -0.90 11.60
N ASN A 128 0.21 0.29 12.02
CA ASN A 128 -0.40 1.54 11.58
C ASN A 128 -0.19 1.77 10.10
N SER A 129 -1.20 2.32 9.44
CA SER A 129 -1.18 2.54 7.99
C SER A 129 -0.49 3.87 7.64
N TYR A 130 0.12 3.90 6.45
CA TYR A 130 0.61 5.13 5.83
C TYR A 130 0.19 5.23 4.37
N THR A 131 0.12 6.44 3.82
CA THR A 131 -0.26 6.70 2.42
C THR A 131 0.94 6.57 1.47
N LYS A 132 0.68 6.48 0.15
CA LYS A 132 1.73 6.53 -0.88
C LYS A 132 2.16 7.98 -1.14
N SER A 133 3.41 8.15 -1.57
CA SER A 133 3.99 9.45 -1.92
C SER A 133 4.02 9.68 -3.45
N TYR A 134 2.86 9.62 -4.14
CA TYR A 134 2.77 9.65 -5.61
C TYR A 134 3.32 10.95 -6.25
N GLY A 135 4.65 11.07 -6.37
CA GLY A 135 5.32 12.27 -6.84
C GLY A 135 5.25 13.45 -5.87
N GLU A 136 4.81 13.20 -4.64
CA GLU A 136 4.71 14.20 -3.59
C GLU A 136 5.81 13.95 -2.55
N ASP A 137 6.38 15.02 -2.02
CA ASP A 137 7.46 14.97 -1.01
C ASP A 137 6.89 14.74 0.40
N TRP A 138 5.70 14.15 0.51
CA TRP A 138 5.04 13.88 1.79
C TRP A 138 4.15 12.63 1.73
N ILE A 139 3.89 12.09 2.91
CA ILE A 139 2.93 11.02 3.19
C ILE A 139 2.09 11.38 4.41
N MET A 140 1.05 10.63 4.67
CA MET A 140 0.33 10.66 5.95
C MET A 140 0.48 9.33 6.66
N VAL A 141 0.61 9.39 7.99
CA VAL A 141 0.68 8.22 8.86
C VAL A 141 -0.46 8.29 9.87
N SER A 142 -1.22 7.20 9.98
CA SER A 142 -2.25 7.07 11.00
C SER A 142 -1.59 6.83 12.36
N ILE A 143 -1.83 7.72 13.32
CA ILE A 143 -1.32 7.61 14.70
C ILE A 143 -2.47 8.01 15.63
N GLY A 144 -2.91 7.07 16.46
CA GLY A 144 -4.16 7.21 17.20
C GLY A 144 -5.34 7.38 16.24
N GLU A 145 -6.18 8.38 16.49
CA GLU A 145 -7.35 8.71 15.66
C GLU A 145 -7.04 9.73 14.55
N GLU A 146 -5.80 10.21 14.46
CA GLU A 146 -5.40 11.27 13.53
C GLU A 146 -4.47 10.76 12.42
N TRP A 147 -4.41 11.54 11.33
CA TRP A 147 -3.44 11.36 10.26
C TRP A 147 -2.44 12.50 10.29
N TYR A 148 -1.19 12.17 10.59
CA TYR A 148 -0.08 13.12 10.66
C TYR A 148 0.65 13.18 9.33
N VAL A 149 0.97 14.40 8.89
CA VAL A 149 1.79 14.61 7.69
C VAL A 149 3.25 14.38 8.03
N PHE A 150 3.92 13.57 7.23
CA PHE A 150 5.36 13.40 7.25
C PHE A 150 5.93 13.89 5.92
N GLU A 151 6.98 14.70 5.96
CA GLU A 151 7.62 15.31 4.78
C GLU A 151 9.02 14.72 4.58
N GLU A 152 9.42 14.53 3.32
CA GLU A 152 10.80 14.19 2.95
C GLU A 152 11.72 15.39 3.25
N LYS A 153 12.90 15.13 3.81
CA LYS A 153 13.91 16.16 4.12
C LYS A 153 15.29 15.78 3.59
#